data_AF-A0A258WPK6-F1
#
_entry.id   AF-A0A258WPK6-F1
#
_cell.length_a   1.000
_cell.length_b   1.000
_cell.length_c   1.000
_cell.angle_alpha   90.00
_cell.angle_beta   90.00
_cell.angle_gamma   90.00
#
_symmetry.space_group_name_H-M   'P 1'
#
loop_
_entity.id
_entity.type
_entity.pdbx_description
1 polymer ?
#
loop_
_entity_poly.entity_id
_entity_poly.type
_entity_poly.pdbx_seq_one_letter_code
_entity_poly.pdbx_strand_id
1 'polypeptide(L)'
;MTELKTHWRIVDYRVKSLFVVMEGLHHSISELEKQVKLGGWYDGDWFLEEIEPIYGLGFIALQHYINGSIKDRYNTDDTWRFYHTSSAPKGFSIPTVELIVTLANYAKHMEDSKVTKRTSDCLKHFELYSEGPMPIEESPIFKGIELLSPTWDLKEVMQNVINWRALIWKLP
;
A
#
# COMPACT_ATOMS: atom_id res chain seq x y z
N MET A 1 33.19 -14.63 21.42
CA MET A 1 32.64 -14.54 20.05
C MET A 1 31.30 -15.25 20.07
N THR A 2 30.22 -14.50 20.23
CA THR A 2 28.86 -15.04 20.20
C THR A 2 28.52 -15.27 18.73
N GLU A 3 28.33 -16.52 18.32
CA GLU A 3 27.83 -16.84 16.99
C GLU A 3 26.52 -16.09 16.74
N LEU A 4 26.52 -15.18 15.77
CA LEU A 4 25.31 -14.62 15.19
C LEU A 4 24.57 -15.78 14.51
N LYS A 5 23.71 -16.48 15.25
CA LYS A 5 22.73 -17.39 14.64
C LYS A 5 21.84 -16.56 13.72
N THR A 6 22.16 -16.54 12.43
CA THR A 6 21.33 -15.92 11.40
C THR A 6 19.99 -16.64 11.43
N HIS A 7 18.96 -15.97 11.97
CA HIS A 7 17.62 -16.55 12.03
C HIS A 7 17.16 -16.80 10.59
N TRP A 8 16.77 -18.03 10.25
CA TRP A 8 16.40 -18.42 8.89
C TRP A 8 15.27 -17.58 8.26
N ARG A 9 14.48 -16.88 9.09
CA ARG A 9 13.39 -15.95 8.69
C ARG A 9 13.90 -14.59 8.21
N ILE A 10 15.19 -14.30 8.35
CA ILE A 10 15.84 -13.15 7.73
C ILE A 10 15.74 -13.26 6.20
N VAL A 11 15.86 -14.48 5.67
CA VAL A 11 15.68 -14.73 4.23
C VAL A 11 14.24 -14.41 3.83
N ASP A 12 14.11 -13.55 2.82
CA ASP A 12 12.82 -13.05 2.37
C ASP A 12 12.20 -13.94 1.30
N TYR A 13 11.44 -14.94 1.72
CA TYR A 13 10.71 -15.76 0.74
C TYR A 13 9.42 -15.06 0.24
N ARG A 14 8.89 -14.08 0.98
CA ARG A 14 7.63 -13.41 0.68
C ARG A 14 7.77 -12.38 -0.44
N VAL A 15 8.95 -11.76 -0.55
CA VAL A 15 9.21 -10.73 -1.58
C VAL A 15 9.01 -11.26 -2.98
N LYS A 16 9.33 -12.54 -3.24
CA LYS A 16 9.11 -13.15 -4.56
C LYS A 16 7.64 -13.19 -4.93
N SER A 17 6.76 -13.59 -4.00
CA SER A 17 5.31 -13.58 -4.24
C SER A 17 4.77 -12.17 -4.43
N LEU A 18 5.24 -11.21 -3.61
CA LEU A 18 4.88 -9.79 -3.77
C LEU A 18 5.26 -9.27 -5.15
N PHE A 19 6.49 -9.55 -5.61
CA PHE A 19 6.97 -9.13 -6.92
C PHE A 19 6.09 -9.66 -8.06
N VAL A 20 5.75 -10.96 -8.05
CA VAL A 20 4.88 -11.56 -9.07
C VAL A 20 3.51 -10.88 -9.10
N VAL A 21 2.93 -10.59 -7.93
CA VAL A 21 1.65 -9.86 -7.84
C VAL A 21 1.79 -8.44 -8.42
N MET A 22 2.83 -7.71 -8.05
CA MET A 22 3.05 -6.33 -8.50
C MET A 22 3.28 -6.24 -10.01
N GLU A 23 4.03 -7.17 -10.61
CA GLU A 23 4.18 -7.24 -12.06
C GLU A 23 2.83 -7.49 -12.76
N GLY A 24 2.00 -8.37 -12.20
CA GLY A 24 0.66 -8.62 -12.73
C GLY A 24 -0.22 -7.36 -12.71
N LEU A 25 -0.27 -6.66 -11.58
CA LEU A 25 -1.04 -5.42 -11.43
C LEU A 25 -0.53 -4.31 -12.36
N HIS A 26 0.79 -4.16 -12.48
CA HIS A 26 1.41 -3.19 -13.38
C HIS A 26 1.06 -3.46 -14.85
N HIS A 27 1.08 -4.72 -15.27
CA HIS A 27 0.65 -5.11 -16.61
C HIS A 27 -0.83 -4.80 -16.85
N SER A 28 -1.71 -5.02 -15.85
CA SER A 28 -3.13 -4.68 -15.95
C SER A 28 -3.34 -3.17 -16.15
N ILE A 29 -2.69 -2.32 -15.35
CA ILE A 29 -2.77 -0.85 -15.52
C ILE A 29 -2.25 -0.45 -16.90
N SER A 30 -1.11 -0.98 -17.31
CA SER A 30 -0.49 -0.67 -18.61
C SER A 30 -1.37 -1.06 -19.79
N GLU A 31 -2.18 -2.11 -19.67
CA GLU A 31 -3.12 -2.52 -20.71
C GLU A 31 -4.30 -1.55 -20.81
N LEU A 32 -4.85 -1.11 -19.68
CA LEU A 32 -5.92 -0.11 -19.63
C LEU A 32 -5.45 1.26 -20.16
N GLU A 33 -4.21 1.67 -19.86
CA GLU A 33 -3.63 2.89 -20.42
C GLU A 33 -3.56 2.88 -21.96
N LYS A 34 -3.37 1.71 -22.57
CA LYS A 34 -3.38 1.60 -24.04
C LYS A 34 -4.78 1.87 -24.59
N GLN A 35 -5.84 1.43 -23.89
CA GLN A 35 -7.22 1.66 -24.32
C GLN A 35 -7.54 3.16 -24.38
N VAL A 36 -7.12 3.94 -23.37
CA VAL A 36 -7.24 5.41 -23.38
C VAL A 36 -6.57 6.00 -24.62
N LYS A 37 -5.35 5.52 -24.95
CA LYS A 37 -4.56 6.02 -26.08
C LYS A 37 -5.14 5.67 -27.45
N LEU A 38 -5.94 4.61 -27.55
CA LEU A 38 -6.58 4.20 -28.80
C LEU A 38 -7.71 5.18 -29.21
N GLY A 39 -8.24 5.96 -28.26
CA GLY A 39 -9.31 6.93 -28.49
C GLY A 39 -10.67 6.25 -28.72
N GLY A 40 -11.75 6.88 -28.25
CA GLY A 40 -13.09 6.34 -28.40
C GLY A 40 -14.02 6.78 -27.27
N TRP A 41 -14.88 5.85 -26.83
CA TRP A 41 -15.79 6.06 -25.70
C TRP A 41 -15.11 5.91 -24.33
N TYR A 42 -13.91 5.32 -24.31
CA TYR A 42 -13.09 5.12 -23.12
C TYR A 42 -12.23 6.36 -22.90
N ASP A 43 -12.56 7.15 -21.88
CA ASP A 43 -11.87 8.40 -21.53
C ASP A 43 -11.06 8.25 -20.22
N GLY A 44 -10.57 9.39 -19.71
CA GLY A 44 -9.76 9.41 -18.49
C GLY A 44 -10.55 9.02 -17.23
N ASP A 45 -11.84 9.33 -17.17
CA ASP A 45 -12.65 9.10 -15.97
C ASP A 45 -12.96 7.59 -15.87
N TRP A 46 -13.35 6.96 -16.99
CA TRP A 46 -13.52 5.51 -17.07
C TRP A 46 -12.22 4.76 -16.72
N PHE A 47 -11.08 5.28 -17.17
CA PHE A 47 -9.79 4.70 -16.83
C PHE A 47 -9.52 4.76 -15.32
N LEU A 48 -9.81 5.88 -14.66
CA LEU A 48 -9.63 6.00 -13.22
C LEU A 48 -10.55 5.05 -12.44
N GLU A 49 -11.82 4.94 -12.84
CA GLU A 49 -12.76 3.99 -12.22
C GLU A 49 -12.27 2.53 -12.31
N GLU A 50 -11.65 2.14 -13.44
CA GLU A 50 -11.16 0.77 -13.62
C GLU A 50 -9.82 0.49 -12.94
N ILE A 51 -8.91 1.47 -12.84
CA ILE A 51 -7.60 1.24 -12.20
C ILE A 51 -7.64 1.41 -10.68
N GLU A 52 -8.59 2.15 -10.11
CA GLU A 52 -8.74 2.31 -8.66
C GLU A 52 -8.74 0.96 -7.91
N PRO A 53 -9.58 -0.04 -8.28
CA PRO A 53 -9.54 -1.35 -7.63
C PRO A 53 -8.21 -2.08 -7.84
N ILE A 54 -7.49 -1.83 -8.94
CA ILE A 54 -6.17 -2.43 -9.20
C ILE A 54 -5.13 -1.87 -8.23
N TYR A 55 -5.12 -0.55 -7.98
CA TYR A 55 -4.29 0.05 -6.92
C TYR A 55 -4.71 -0.47 -5.54
N GLY A 56 -6.01 -0.61 -5.28
CA GLY A 56 -6.54 -1.21 -4.06
C GLY A 56 -5.97 -2.62 -3.79
N LEU A 57 -5.93 -3.48 -4.82
CA LEU A 57 -5.30 -4.80 -4.75
C LEU A 57 -3.79 -4.71 -4.47
N GLY A 58 -3.11 -3.73 -5.06
CA GLY A 58 -1.70 -3.43 -4.78
C GLY A 58 -1.47 -3.14 -3.29
N PHE A 59 -2.28 -2.28 -2.69
CA PHE A 59 -2.20 -1.98 -1.26
C PHE A 59 -2.51 -3.20 -0.37
N ILE A 60 -3.49 -4.02 -0.74
CA ILE A 60 -3.78 -5.27 -0.02
C ILE A 60 -2.58 -6.24 -0.07
N ALA A 61 -1.93 -6.38 -1.22
CA ALA A 61 -0.74 -7.21 -1.36
C ALA A 61 0.42 -6.69 -0.49
N LEU A 62 0.64 -5.37 -0.47
CA LEU A 62 1.64 -4.73 0.40
C LEU A 62 1.32 -4.95 1.87
N GLN A 63 0.07 -4.76 2.30
CA GLN A 63 -0.35 -5.01 3.68
C GLN A 63 -0.09 -6.45 4.09
N HIS A 64 -0.39 -7.43 3.23
CA HIS A 64 -0.10 -8.83 3.52
C HIS A 64 1.41 -9.08 3.70
N TYR A 65 2.24 -8.47 2.85
CA TYR A 65 3.70 -8.55 2.98
C TYR A 65 4.22 -7.87 4.26
N ILE A 66 3.69 -6.69 4.62
CA ILE A 66 4.00 -5.96 5.85
C ILE A 66 3.70 -6.83 7.07
N ASN A 67 2.49 -7.39 7.14
CA ASN A 67 2.06 -8.23 8.25
C ASN A 67 2.89 -9.51 8.34
N GLY A 68 3.18 -10.13 7.20
CA GLY A 68 4.09 -11.28 7.12
C GLY A 68 5.49 -10.95 7.63
N SER A 69 6.02 -9.79 7.28
CA SER A 69 7.35 -9.32 7.70
C SER A 69 7.44 -9.10 9.21
N ILE A 70 6.40 -8.52 9.81
CA ILE A 70 6.29 -8.33 11.26
C ILE A 70 6.22 -9.68 11.97
N LYS A 71 5.39 -10.59 11.47
CA LYS A 71 5.26 -11.94 12.01
C LYS A 71 6.58 -12.71 11.93
N ASP A 72 7.32 -12.56 10.83
CA ASP A 72 8.61 -13.22 10.65
C ASP A 72 9.67 -12.70 11.64
N ARG A 73 9.71 -11.38 11.91
CA ARG A 73 10.68 -10.73 12.82
C ARG A 73 10.34 -10.86 14.31
N TYR A 74 9.08 -10.67 14.67
CA TYR A 74 8.64 -10.53 16.07
C TYR A 74 7.81 -11.72 16.56
N ASN A 75 7.45 -12.66 15.67
CA ASN A 75 6.66 -13.85 16.00
C ASN A 75 5.35 -13.51 16.73
N THR A 76 4.64 -12.49 16.23
CA THR A 76 3.40 -11.96 16.81
C THR A 76 2.33 -11.76 15.73
N ASP A 77 1.08 -11.92 16.13
CA ASP A 77 -0.08 -11.55 15.31
C ASP A 77 -0.54 -10.10 15.59
N ASP A 78 0.01 -9.46 16.63
CA ASP A 78 -0.29 -8.08 17.03
C ASP A 78 0.50 -7.06 16.18
N THR A 79 0.23 -7.08 14.87
CA THR A 79 1.03 -6.38 13.85
C THR A 79 0.96 -4.86 13.97
N TRP A 80 -0.14 -4.32 14.46
CA TRP A 80 -0.39 -2.88 14.42
C TRP A 80 0.58 -2.03 15.23
N ARG A 81 1.19 -2.59 16.27
CA ARG A 81 2.19 -1.88 17.09
C ARG A 81 3.46 -1.54 16.31
N PHE A 82 3.68 -2.23 15.19
CA PHE A 82 4.90 -2.12 14.40
C PHE A 82 4.73 -1.26 13.15
N TYR A 83 3.52 -0.81 12.82
CA TYR A 83 3.30 0.07 11.67
C TYR A 83 4.01 1.41 11.81
N HIS A 84 4.25 1.85 13.05
CA HIS A 84 4.91 3.12 13.34
C HIS A 84 6.44 3.10 13.17
N THR A 85 7.03 1.98 12.71
CA THR A 85 8.50 1.81 12.60
C THR A 85 9.09 2.34 11.30
N SER A 86 8.27 2.91 10.41
CA SER A 86 8.72 3.56 9.17
C SER A 86 8.83 5.08 9.33
N SER A 87 9.46 5.75 8.38
CA SER A 87 9.39 7.21 8.27
C SER A 87 7.99 7.65 7.86
N ALA A 88 7.60 8.86 8.24
CA ALA A 88 6.38 9.50 7.74
C ALA A 88 6.62 10.21 6.39
N PRO A 89 5.61 10.28 5.50
CA PRO A 89 5.65 11.16 4.34
C PRO A 89 5.88 12.62 4.76
N LYS A 90 6.46 13.43 3.87
CA LYS A 90 6.76 14.84 4.16
C LYS A 90 5.49 15.59 4.54
N GLY A 91 5.48 16.23 5.70
CA GLY A 91 4.35 17.03 6.19
C GLY A 91 3.39 16.27 7.10
N PHE A 92 3.57 14.96 7.29
CA PHE A 92 2.68 14.13 8.11
C PHE A 92 3.42 13.50 9.29
N SER A 93 2.67 13.13 10.34
CA SER A 93 3.22 12.42 11.50
C SER A 93 2.99 10.91 11.46
N ILE A 94 2.00 10.46 10.67
CA ILE A 94 1.71 9.03 10.53
C ILE A 94 2.69 8.38 9.54
N PRO A 95 3.31 7.24 9.90
CA PRO A 95 4.30 6.58 9.05
C PRO A 95 3.76 5.98 7.74
N THR A 96 4.63 5.90 6.72
CA THR A 96 4.33 5.36 5.39
C THR A 96 3.69 3.96 5.42
N VAL A 97 4.20 3.07 6.27
CA VAL A 97 3.65 1.72 6.43
C VAL A 97 2.22 1.76 6.94
N GLU A 98 1.92 2.66 7.87
CA GLU A 98 0.56 2.81 8.38
C GLU A 98 -0.38 3.40 7.32
N LEU A 99 0.08 4.34 6.49
CA LEU A 99 -0.68 4.82 5.34
C LEU A 99 -1.03 3.66 4.38
N ILE A 100 -0.06 2.83 4.01
CA ILE A 100 -0.30 1.68 3.11
C ILE A 100 -1.33 0.71 3.70
N VAL A 101 -1.23 0.41 5.00
CA VAL A 101 -2.21 -0.45 5.70
C VAL A 101 -3.59 0.20 5.72
N THR A 102 -3.67 1.51 5.91
CA THR A 102 -4.91 2.28 5.89
C THR A 102 -5.56 2.24 4.51
N LEU A 103 -4.81 2.46 3.44
CA LEU A 103 -5.30 2.38 2.06
C LEU A 103 -5.77 0.96 1.71
N ALA A 104 -5.05 -0.06 2.14
CA ALA A 104 -5.48 -1.45 1.98
C ALA A 104 -6.80 -1.75 2.71
N ASN A 105 -6.98 -1.20 3.90
CA ASN A 105 -8.23 -1.37 4.65
C ASN A 105 -9.38 -0.56 4.04
N TYR A 106 -9.09 0.61 3.47
CA TYR A 106 -10.06 1.37 2.69
C TYR A 106 -10.51 0.56 1.47
N ALA A 107 -9.58 0.03 0.66
CA ALA A 107 -9.87 -0.75 -0.54
C ALA A 107 -10.78 -1.96 -0.27
N LYS A 108 -10.58 -2.69 0.84
CA LYS A 108 -11.43 -3.85 1.21
C LYS A 108 -12.89 -3.50 1.50
N HIS A 109 -13.15 -2.24 1.83
CA HIS A 109 -14.44 -1.73 2.28
C HIS A 109 -14.92 -0.58 1.39
N MET A 110 -14.38 -0.44 0.17
CA MET A 110 -14.70 0.66 -0.73
C MET A 110 -16.19 0.64 -1.14
N GLU A 111 -16.75 -0.56 -1.27
CA GLU A 111 -18.18 -0.77 -1.54
C GLU A 111 -19.03 -0.84 -0.25
N ASP A 112 -18.39 -0.96 0.91
CA ASP A 112 -19.06 -1.01 2.20
C ASP A 112 -19.25 0.40 2.75
N SER A 113 -20.44 0.71 3.25
CA SER A 113 -20.77 2.04 3.78
C SER A 113 -19.88 2.54 4.95
N LYS A 114 -19.02 1.70 5.55
CA LYS A 114 -18.22 2.06 6.74
C LYS A 114 -16.88 1.34 6.82
N VAL A 115 -15.80 2.13 6.75
CA VAL A 115 -14.47 1.72 7.23
C VAL A 115 -14.39 1.74 8.76
N THR A 116 -13.41 1.04 9.34
CA THR A 116 -13.19 1.08 10.79
C THR A 116 -12.86 2.49 11.28
N LYS A 117 -13.14 2.79 12.56
CA LYS A 117 -12.80 4.09 13.17
C LYS A 117 -11.32 4.43 12.98
N ARG A 118 -10.42 3.47 13.19
CA ARG A 118 -8.97 3.68 13.00
C ARG A 118 -8.62 4.03 11.55
N THR A 119 -9.19 3.32 10.58
CA THR A 119 -9.00 3.62 9.16
C THR A 119 -9.48 5.05 8.86
N SER A 120 -10.67 5.42 9.32
CA SER A 120 -11.21 6.78 9.14
C SER A 120 -10.34 7.84 9.78
N ASP A 121 -9.92 7.66 11.03
CA ASP A 121 -9.06 8.60 11.75
C ASP A 121 -7.71 8.80 11.03
N CYS A 122 -7.14 7.72 10.48
CA CYS A 122 -5.91 7.76 9.71
C CYS A 122 -6.10 8.46 8.36
N LEU A 123 -7.17 8.15 7.62
CA LEU A 123 -7.49 8.83 6.36
C LEU A 123 -7.69 10.34 6.59
N LYS A 124 -8.40 10.74 7.65
CA LYS A 124 -8.56 12.15 8.03
C LYS A 124 -7.24 12.83 8.35
N HIS A 125 -6.29 12.14 8.98
CA HIS A 125 -4.96 12.69 9.26
C HIS A 125 -4.16 13.00 7.99
N PHE A 126 -4.36 12.21 6.94
CA PHE A 126 -3.75 12.45 5.63
C PHE A 126 -4.59 13.34 4.72
N GLU A 127 -5.71 13.89 5.22
CA GLU A 127 -6.67 14.69 4.45
C GLU A 127 -7.29 13.90 3.27
N LEU A 128 -7.33 12.57 3.38
CA LEU A 128 -7.85 11.63 2.37
C LEU A 128 -9.31 11.23 2.62
N TYR A 129 -10.06 11.97 3.44
CA TYR A 129 -11.43 11.60 3.79
C TYR A 129 -12.33 12.81 3.82
N SER A 130 -13.37 12.78 3.00
CA SER A 130 -14.46 13.76 3.03
C SER A 130 -15.80 13.06 3.29
N GLU A 131 -16.72 13.78 3.93
CA GLU A 131 -18.10 13.33 4.09
C GLU A 131 -18.88 13.70 2.84
N GLY A 132 -19.29 12.71 2.03
CA GLY A 132 -20.14 12.93 0.86
C GLY A 132 -19.63 12.25 -0.42
N PRO A 133 -20.31 12.46 -1.56
CA PRO A 133 -19.83 12.00 -2.85
C PRO A 133 -18.50 12.70 -3.19
N MET A 134 -17.52 11.91 -3.60
CA MET A 134 -16.16 12.34 -3.90
C MET A 134 -15.87 12.06 -5.38
N PRO A 135 -15.31 13.02 -6.13
CA PRO A 135 -14.80 12.76 -7.47
C PRO A 135 -13.78 11.62 -7.45
N ILE A 136 -13.73 10.81 -8.51
CA ILE A 136 -12.85 9.63 -8.54
C ILE A 136 -11.37 10.03 -8.35
N GLU A 137 -10.94 11.18 -8.88
CA GLU A 137 -9.57 11.70 -8.76
C GLU A 137 -9.19 12.05 -7.30
N GLU A 138 -10.21 12.34 -6.49
CA GLU A 138 -10.06 12.67 -5.07
C GLU A 138 -10.11 11.43 -4.18
N SER A 139 -10.32 10.24 -4.77
CA SER A 139 -10.32 8.96 -4.08
C SER A 139 -9.15 8.83 -3.10
N PRO A 140 -9.36 8.25 -1.91
CA PRO A 140 -8.29 7.96 -0.98
C PRO A 140 -7.21 7.08 -1.58
N ILE A 141 -7.55 6.20 -2.54
CA ILE A 141 -6.59 5.36 -3.26
C ILE A 141 -5.63 6.22 -4.09
N PHE A 142 -6.15 7.16 -4.90
CA PHE A 142 -5.33 7.98 -5.79
C PHE A 142 -4.52 9.04 -5.04
N LYS A 143 -5.15 9.75 -4.10
CA LYS A 143 -4.43 10.70 -3.24
C LYS A 143 -3.41 9.97 -2.35
N GLY A 144 -3.76 8.78 -1.88
CA GLY A 144 -2.87 7.92 -1.13
C GLY A 144 -1.63 7.48 -1.91
N ILE A 145 -1.81 7.01 -3.16
CA ILE A 145 -0.67 6.65 -4.00
C ILE A 145 0.18 7.88 -4.36
N GLU A 146 -0.43 9.04 -4.63
CA GLU A 146 0.29 10.29 -4.92
C GLU A 146 1.24 10.70 -3.78
N LEU A 147 0.82 10.53 -2.53
CA LEU A 147 1.67 10.75 -1.34
C LEU A 147 2.84 9.77 -1.22
N LEU A 148 2.69 8.57 -1.77
CA LEU A 148 3.68 7.48 -1.68
C LEU A 148 4.62 7.42 -2.87
N SER A 149 4.12 7.76 -4.06
CA SER A 149 4.82 7.83 -5.34
C SER A 149 4.10 8.86 -6.22
N PRO A 150 4.68 10.06 -6.45
CA PRO A 150 4.07 11.10 -7.27
C PRO A 150 3.80 10.69 -8.73
N THR A 151 4.49 9.66 -9.22
CA THR A 151 4.29 9.08 -10.55
C THR A 151 3.35 7.89 -10.56
N TRP A 152 2.72 7.59 -9.41
CA TRP A 152 1.82 6.48 -9.19
C TRP A 152 2.46 5.10 -9.44
N ASP A 153 3.77 4.96 -9.17
CA ASP A 153 4.48 3.71 -9.40
C ASP A 153 4.37 2.76 -8.20
N LEU A 154 3.52 1.74 -8.31
CA LEU A 154 3.41 0.67 -7.31
C LEU A 154 4.74 -0.06 -7.04
N LYS A 155 5.66 -0.11 -8.01
CA LYS A 155 6.99 -0.71 -7.83
C LYS A 155 7.86 0.13 -6.91
N GLU A 156 7.75 1.45 -6.97
CA GLU A 156 8.40 2.37 -6.02
C GLU A 156 7.89 2.12 -4.59
N VAL A 157 6.57 2.03 -4.42
CA VAL A 157 5.96 1.76 -3.11
C VAL A 157 6.37 0.39 -2.58
N MET A 158 6.37 -0.64 -3.44
CA MET A 158 6.88 -1.97 -3.10
C MET A 158 8.34 -1.91 -2.62
N GLN A 159 9.21 -1.21 -3.34
CA GLN A 159 10.61 -1.10 -2.97
C GLN A 159 10.79 -0.39 -1.61
N ASN A 160 9.99 0.63 -1.32
CA ASN A 160 9.98 1.31 -0.02
C ASN A 160 9.61 0.34 1.11
N VAL A 161 8.62 -0.55 0.90
CA VAL A 161 8.23 -1.56 1.89
C VAL A 161 9.29 -2.66 2.05
N ILE A 162 9.97 -3.07 0.96
CA ILE A 162 11.11 -4.01 1.03
C ILE A 162 12.26 -3.40 1.85
N ASN A 163 12.57 -2.13 1.60
CA ASN A 163 13.60 -1.39 2.34
C ASN A 163 13.23 -1.28 3.82
N TRP A 164 11.96 -0.96 4.12
CA TRP A 164 11.45 -0.94 5.49
C TRP A 164 11.60 -2.29 6.19
N ARG A 165 11.29 -3.41 5.50
CA ARG A 165 11.50 -4.76 6.07
C ARG A 165 12.96 -4.93 6.49
N ALA A 166 13.92 -4.53 5.66
CA ALA A 166 15.34 -4.61 6.03
C ALA A 166 15.70 -3.77 7.27
N LEU A 167 14.99 -2.65 7.51
CA LEU A 167 15.19 -1.80 8.69
C LEU A 167 14.69 -2.46 9.97
N ILE A 168 13.50 -3.10 9.98
CA ILE A 168 12.97 -3.73 11.20
C ILE A 168 13.82 -4.91 11.69
N TRP A 169 14.62 -5.52 10.82
CA TRP A 169 15.62 -6.53 11.20
C TRP A 169 16.88 -5.94 11.84
N LYS A 170 17.11 -4.63 11.71
CA LYS A 170 18.20 -3.90 12.37
C LYS A 170 17.77 -3.26 13.68
N LEU A 171 16.46 -3.19 13.94
CA LEU A 171 15.94 -2.71 15.22
C LEU A 171 16.22 -3.74 16.32
N PRO A 172 16.55 -3.29 17.54
CA PRO A 172 16.79 -4.16 18.70
C PRO A 172 15.57 -5.05 18.99
#